data_AF-A0A0C2CDL8-F1
#
_entry.id   AF-A0A0C2CDL8-F1
#
_cell.length_a   1.000
_cell.length_b   1.000
_cell.length_c   1.000
_cell.angle_alpha   90.00
_cell.angle_beta   90.00
_cell.angle_gamma   90.00
#
_symmetry.space_group_name_H-M   'P 1'
#
loop_
_entity.id
_entity.type
_entity.pdbx_description
1 polymer ?
#
loop_
_entity_poly.entity_id
_entity_poly.type
_entity_poly.pdbx_seq_one_letter_code
_entity_poly.pdbx_strand_id
1 'polypeptide(L)'
;MMDAPVITPRGIELATSGEISAPGFRTPFGPRPLSLPSPTASNLLQLAVSDYVPNTLMFHGHRIGLFNTRIDPNTPQFGPVMRTTCDMNTGSLFCVGDLFPTLREVFPNRAIAFMFSTVKAPAIVVRPPELGGIRFQLMGLIEVSSIDNNGETPIGAMEIHIDASMKMKMTPRAVRGRVNLETIRLITRTPQILVQEELDDAGFLSREILQRMVNDILKQG
;
A
#
# COMPACT_ATOMS: atom_id res chain seq x y z
N MET A 1 -19.28 -17.07 14.17
CA MET A 1 -20.69 -16.65 14.08
C MET A 1 -20.98 -15.89 15.37
N MET A 2 -21.36 -14.62 15.28
CA MET A 2 -21.53 -13.78 16.47
C MET A 2 -22.90 -13.94 17.11
N ASP A 3 -23.93 -14.15 16.29
CA ASP A 3 -25.31 -14.39 16.71
C ASP A 3 -25.91 -15.59 15.98
N ALA A 4 -26.99 -16.16 16.54
CA ALA A 4 -27.75 -17.19 15.85
C ALA A 4 -28.37 -16.64 14.55
N PRO A 5 -28.54 -17.46 13.50
CA PRO A 5 -29.22 -17.05 12.28
C PRO A 5 -30.61 -16.48 12.57
N VAL A 6 -30.95 -15.35 11.95
CA VAL A 6 -32.25 -14.69 12.14
C VAL A 6 -33.05 -14.76 10.84
N ILE A 7 -34.34 -15.10 10.94
CA ILE A 7 -35.26 -15.03 9.80
C ILE A 7 -35.91 -13.65 9.81
N THR A 8 -35.76 -12.91 8.72
CA THR A 8 -36.37 -11.60 8.52
C THR A 8 -37.20 -11.59 7.23
N PRO A 9 -37.98 -10.54 6.94
CA PRO A 9 -38.63 -10.39 5.63
C PRO A 9 -37.65 -10.35 4.45
N ARG A 10 -36.33 -10.20 4.69
CA ARG A 10 -35.26 -10.21 3.68
C ARG A 10 -34.73 -11.61 3.41
N GLY A 11 -35.08 -12.60 4.23
CA GLY A 11 -34.58 -13.98 4.15
C GLY A 11 -33.88 -14.42 5.43
N ILE A 12 -32.90 -15.30 5.29
CA ILE A 12 -32.06 -15.78 6.40
C ILE A 12 -30.84 -14.86 6.50
N GLU A 13 -30.70 -14.18 7.62
CA GLU A 13 -29.57 -13.29 7.91
C GLU A 13 -28.54 -14.01 8.80
N LEU A 14 -27.28 -13.97 8.35
CA LEU A 14 -26.14 -14.57 9.05
C LEU A 14 -25.13 -13.48 9.38
N ALA A 15 -24.83 -13.31 10.67
CA ALA A 15 -23.85 -12.34 11.14
C ALA A 15 -22.53 -13.04 11.53
N THR A 16 -21.44 -12.53 10.99
CA THR A 16 -20.08 -12.92 11.36
C THR A 16 -19.27 -11.68 11.72
N SER A 17 -18.28 -11.84 12.59
CA SER A 17 -17.39 -10.73 12.96
C SER A 17 -16.63 -10.20 11.76
N GLY A 18 -16.25 -11.11 10.84
CA GLY A 18 -15.34 -10.82 9.73
C GLY A 18 -13.97 -10.32 10.19
N GLU A 19 -13.64 -10.46 11.48
CA GLU A 19 -12.39 -9.97 12.04
C GLU A 19 -11.23 -10.82 11.57
N ILE A 20 -10.21 -10.16 11.03
CA ILE A 20 -8.92 -10.78 10.74
C ILE A 20 -8.00 -10.46 11.91
N SER A 21 -7.51 -11.50 12.59
CA SER A 21 -6.69 -11.37 13.80
C SER A 21 -5.42 -12.20 13.73
N ALA A 22 -4.32 -11.66 14.25
CA ALA A 22 -3.10 -12.42 14.53
C ALA A 22 -3.07 -12.88 16.00
N PRO A 23 -2.47 -14.05 16.31
CA PRO A 23 -2.34 -14.54 17.68
C PRO A 23 -1.62 -13.53 18.58
N GLY A 24 -2.07 -13.39 19.82
CA GLY A 24 -1.42 -12.55 20.83
C GLY A 24 -1.82 -11.06 20.81
N PHE A 25 -2.62 -10.62 19.85
CA PHE A 25 -3.09 -9.23 19.77
C PHE A 25 -4.61 -9.13 19.67
N ARG A 26 -5.18 -8.12 20.31
CA ARG A 26 -6.59 -7.75 20.18
C ARG A 26 -6.74 -6.53 19.30
N THR A 27 -7.79 -6.52 18.49
CA THR A 27 -8.18 -5.35 17.68
C THR A 27 -8.71 -4.26 18.61
N PRO A 28 -8.16 -3.03 18.59
CA PRO A 28 -8.53 -1.96 19.54
C PRO A 28 -9.77 -1.17 19.10
N PHE A 29 -10.44 -1.58 18.04
CA PHE A 29 -11.65 -0.99 17.49
C PHE A 29 -12.64 -2.09 17.14
N GLY A 30 -13.92 -1.73 16.99
CA GLY A 30 -14.99 -2.66 16.67
C GLY A 30 -15.76 -2.27 15.40
N PRO A 31 -16.60 -3.18 14.89
CA PRO A 31 -17.44 -2.90 13.73
C PRO A 31 -18.50 -1.85 14.07
N ARG A 32 -18.82 -1.00 13.09
CA ARG A 32 -19.99 -0.12 13.17
C ARG A 32 -21.24 -0.85 12.67
N PRO A 33 -22.44 -0.53 13.19
CA PRO A 33 -23.69 -1.05 12.64
C PRO A 33 -23.80 -0.76 11.15
N LEU A 34 -24.07 -1.80 10.36
CA LEU A 34 -24.18 -1.70 8.91
C LEU A 34 -25.66 -1.70 8.51
N SER A 35 -26.12 -0.63 7.87
CA SER A 35 -27.46 -0.59 7.30
C SER A 35 -27.49 -1.37 6.00
N LEU A 36 -28.20 -2.50 6.00
CA LEU A 36 -28.35 -3.32 4.81
C LEU A 36 -29.25 -2.62 3.78
N PRO A 37 -28.85 -2.57 2.49
CA PRO A 37 -29.68 -1.98 1.43
C PRO A 37 -31.00 -2.74 1.28
N SER A 38 -32.02 -2.11 0.70
CA SER A 38 -33.29 -2.77 0.44
C SER A 38 -33.08 -4.04 -0.40
N PRO A 39 -33.75 -5.16 -0.04
CA PRO A 39 -33.57 -6.41 -0.76
C PRO A 39 -33.97 -6.25 -2.23
N THR A 40 -33.06 -6.58 -3.14
CA THR A 40 -33.36 -6.67 -4.57
C THR A 40 -33.89 -8.06 -4.89
N ALA A 41 -35.07 -8.14 -5.52
CA ALA A 41 -35.81 -9.40 -5.74
C ALA A 41 -35.06 -10.47 -6.57
N SER A 42 -33.96 -10.13 -7.24
CA SER A 42 -33.28 -11.01 -8.19
C SER A 42 -32.06 -11.76 -7.64
N ASN A 43 -31.61 -11.50 -6.40
CA ASN A 43 -30.33 -12.02 -5.91
C ASN A 43 -30.53 -13.05 -4.79
N LEU A 44 -29.99 -14.25 -4.96
CA LEU A 44 -30.07 -15.35 -3.98
C LEU A 44 -29.21 -15.13 -2.72
N LEU A 45 -28.13 -14.34 -2.85
CA LEU A 45 -27.20 -14.03 -1.77
C LEU A 45 -26.83 -12.55 -1.83
N GLN A 46 -26.86 -11.89 -0.67
CA GLN A 46 -26.35 -10.53 -0.52
C GLN A 46 -25.25 -10.57 0.54
N LEU A 47 -24.06 -10.12 0.16
CA LEU A 47 -22.93 -9.98 1.07
C LEU A 47 -22.73 -8.51 1.38
N ALA A 48 -22.71 -8.18 2.67
CA ALA A 48 -22.44 -6.85 3.16
C ALA A 48 -21.14 -6.89 3.97
N VAL A 49 -20.13 -6.14 3.52
CA VAL A 49 -18.80 -6.11 4.14
C VAL A 49 -18.55 -4.70 4.66
N SER A 50 -18.31 -4.58 5.96
CA SER A 50 -17.94 -3.31 6.58
C SER A 50 -16.45 -3.03 6.35
N ASP A 51 -16.07 -1.75 6.45
CA ASP A 51 -14.67 -1.32 6.46
C ASP A 51 -13.88 -1.86 7.67
N TYR A 52 -14.57 -2.35 8.70
CA TYR A 52 -13.97 -3.09 9.81
C TYR A 52 -13.10 -4.26 9.34
N VAL A 53 -13.60 -5.06 8.41
CA VAL A 53 -12.91 -6.27 7.92
C VAL A 53 -11.52 -5.94 7.35
N PRO A 54 -11.38 -5.09 6.31
CA PRO A 54 -10.06 -4.73 5.80
C PRO A 54 -9.22 -3.95 6.83
N ASN A 55 -9.82 -3.10 7.68
CA ASN A 55 -9.04 -2.39 8.70
C ASN A 55 -8.44 -3.31 9.76
N THR A 56 -9.12 -4.39 10.15
CA THR A 56 -8.53 -5.40 11.04
C THR A 56 -7.32 -6.09 10.38
N LEU A 57 -7.42 -6.45 9.10
CA LEU A 57 -6.27 -6.94 8.32
C LEU A 57 -5.13 -5.93 8.29
N MET A 58 -5.40 -4.64 8.02
CA MET A 58 -4.36 -3.61 7.98
C MET A 58 -3.71 -3.40 9.35
N PHE A 59 -4.49 -3.46 10.42
CA PHE A 59 -3.97 -3.33 11.78
C PHE A 59 -3.04 -4.49 12.17
N HIS A 60 -3.52 -5.73 12.03
CA HIS A 60 -2.73 -6.91 12.36
C HIS A 60 -1.55 -7.08 11.41
N GLY A 61 -1.75 -6.82 10.12
CA GLY A 61 -0.71 -6.82 9.10
C GLY A 61 0.41 -5.85 9.43
N HIS A 62 0.09 -4.61 9.83
CA HIS A 62 1.10 -3.64 10.26
C HIS A 62 1.90 -4.14 11.47
N ARG A 63 1.23 -4.72 12.47
CA ARG A 63 1.90 -5.24 13.68
C ARG A 63 2.87 -6.38 13.42
N ILE A 64 2.56 -7.25 12.46
CA ILE A 64 3.44 -8.36 12.08
C ILE A 64 4.44 -7.99 10.98
N GLY A 65 4.47 -6.73 10.54
CA GLY A 65 5.35 -6.26 9.49
C GLY A 65 4.98 -6.76 8.08
N LEU A 66 3.71 -7.14 7.85
CA LEU A 66 3.21 -7.62 6.54
C LEU A 66 3.48 -6.63 5.40
N PHE A 67 3.50 -5.34 5.71
CA PHE A 67 3.74 -4.29 4.72
C PHE A 67 5.22 -3.92 4.57
N ASN A 68 6.10 -4.45 5.43
CA ASN A 68 7.52 -4.13 5.35
C ASN A 68 8.09 -4.74 4.08
N THR A 69 8.68 -3.91 3.23
CA THR A 69 9.18 -4.32 1.92
C THR A 69 10.58 -3.77 1.73
N ARG A 70 11.46 -4.60 1.19
CA ARG A 70 12.80 -4.18 0.78
C ARG A 70 12.87 -4.20 -0.74
N ILE A 71 13.33 -3.10 -1.32
CA ILE A 71 13.65 -2.97 -2.74
C ILE A 71 15.15 -2.71 -2.83
N ASP A 72 15.87 -3.56 -3.53
CA ASP A 72 17.32 -3.53 -3.66
C ASP A 72 17.73 -4.11 -5.04
N PRO A 73 19.04 -4.19 -5.38
CA PRO A 73 19.49 -4.72 -6.67
C PRO A 73 19.08 -6.17 -6.95
N ASN A 74 18.70 -6.95 -5.94
CA ASN A 74 18.25 -8.34 -6.11
C ASN A 74 16.74 -8.42 -6.34
N THR A 75 16.01 -7.31 -6.19
CA THR A 75 14.56 -7.27 -6.38
C THR A 75 14.22 -7.43 -7.85
N PRO A 76 13.41 -8.44 -8.25
CA PRO A 76 13.02 -8.62 -9.65
C PRO A 76 12.36 -7.34 -10.21
N GLN A 77 12.59 -7.06 -11.49
CA GLN A 77 12.14 -5.85 -12.21
C GLN A 77 12.77 -4.52 -11.77
N PHE A 78 13.12 -4.34 -10.50
CA PHE A 78 13.74 -3.12 -9.99
C PHE A 78 15.27 -3.17 -9.91
N GLY A 79 15.85 -4.36 -9.82
CA GLY A 79 17.28 -4.56 -9.59
C GLY A 79 18.21 -3.71 -10.48
N PRO A 80 18.00 -3.66 -11.81
CA PRO A 80 18.83 -2.88 -12.72
C PRO A 80 18.80 -1.37 -12.47
N VAL A 81 17.74 -0.83 -11.86
CA VAL A 81 17.59 0.61 -11.59
C VAL A 81 18.09 0.99 -10.20
N MET A 82 18.30 0.04 -9.27
CA MET A 82 18.65 0.28 -7.87
C MET A 82 20.14 0.65 -7.64
N ARG A 83 20.61 1.64 -8.41
CA ARG A 83 21.98 2.18 -8.36
C ARG A 83 21.96 3.71 -8.40
N THR A 84 23.02 4.33 -7.90
CA THR A 84 23.17 5.78 -7.97
C THR A 84 23.71 6.27 -9.31
N THR A 85 24.35 5.41 -10.09
CA THR A 85 24.87 5.74 -11.41
C THR A 85 24.52 4.66 -12.42
N CYS A 86 24.21 5.12 -13.62
CA CYS A 86 23.93 4.30 -14.78
C CYS A 86 25.19 4.24 -15.62
N ASP A 87 25.75 3.04 -15.79
CA ASP A 87 26.80 2.81 -16.79
C ASP A 87 26.18 2.14 -18.01
N MET A 88 26.67 2.46 -19.22
CA MET A 88 26.24 1.82 -20.47
C MET A 88 26.38 0.28 -20.43
N ASN A 89 27.24 -0.24 -19.56
CA ASN A 89 27.47 -1.68 -19.37
C ASN A 89 26.44 -2.36 -18.43
N THR A 90 25.61 -1.60 -17.72
CA THR A 90 24.64 -2.14 -16.74
C THR A 90 23.29 -2.51 -17.34
N GLY A 91 23.07 -2.19 -18.62
CA GLY A 91 21.85 -2.56 -19.35
C GLY A 91 20.59 -1.78 -18.95
N SER A 92 20.69 -0.83 -18.02
CA SER A 92 19.59 0.08 -17.66
C SER A 92 19.85 1.49 -18.18
N LEU A 93 18.86 2.06 -18.86
CA LEU A 93 18.86 3.46 -19.30
C LEU A 93 18.55 4.45 -18.17
N PHE A 94 18.13 3.93 -17.01
CA PHE A 94 17.61 4.73 -15.89
C PHE A 94 18.02 4.13 -14.54
N CYS A 95 18.34 4.98 -13.58
CA CYS A 95 18.76 4.57 -12.24
C CYS A 95 18.20 5.52 -11.18
N VAL A 96 18.22 5.07 -9.92
CA VAL A 96 17.75 5.86 -8.77
C VAL A 96 18.45 7.22 -8.69
N GLY A 97 19.73 7.31 -9.08
CA GLY A 97 20.43 8.59 -9.11
C GLY A 97 19.97 9.59 -10.17
N ASP A 98 19.18 9.16 -11.17
CA ASP A 98 18.53 10.10 -12.10
C ASP A 98 17.27 10.73 -11.48
N LEU A 99 16.64 10.06 -10.50
CA LEU A 99 15.57 10.62 -9.67
C LEU A 99 16.11 11.46 -8.52
N PHE A 100 17.28 11.07 -7.98
CA PHE A 100 17.93 11.73 -6.87
C PHE A 100 19.36 12.13 -7.24
N PRO A 101 19.55 13.22 -8.01
CA PRO A 101 20.87 13.72 -8.39
C PRO A 101 21.82 13.93 -7.21
N THR A 102 21.34 14.45 -6.08
CA THR A 102 22.15 14.62 -4.87
C THR A 102 22.72 13.29 -4.37
N LEU A 103 21.93 12.22 -4.44
CA LEU A 103 22.38 10.87 -4.05
C LEU A 103 23.50 10.36 -4.96
N ARG A 104 23.42 10.67 -6.26
CA ARG A 104 24.44 10.34 -7.26
C ARG A 104 25.76 11.07 -7.02
N GLU A 105 25.69 12.34 -6.62
CA GLU A 105 26.89 13.16 -6.35
C GLU A 105 27.59 12.73 -5.06
N VAL A 106 26.82 12.50 -3.98
CA VAL A 106 27.38 12.15 -2.67
C VAL A 106 27.84 10.69 -2.62
N PHE A 107 27.11 9.78 -3.27
CA PHE A 107 27.39 8.34 -3.26
C PHE A 107 27.49 7.76 -4.68
N PRO A 108 28.50 8.15 -5.48
CA PRO A 108 28.63 7.66 -6.86
C PRO A 108 28.95 6.17 -6.92
N ASN A 109 28.45 5.47 -7.95
CA ASN A 109 28.72 4.05 -8.22
C ASN A 109 28.36 3.11 -7.07
N ARG A 110 27.29 3.43 -6.34
CA ARG A 110 26.78 2.60 -5.24
C ARG A 110 25.48 1.93 -5.62
N ALA A 111 25.28 0.72 -5.10
CA ALA A 111 23.98 0.09 -5.06
C ALA A 111 23.17 0.69 -3.92
N ILE A 112 21.85 0.79 -4.08
CA ILE A 112 20.95 1.37 -3.08
C ILE A 112 19.90 0.34 -2.68
N ALA A 113 19.57 0.31 -1.39
CA ALA A 113 18.39 -0.37 -0.88
C ALA A 113 17.40 0.65 -0.29
N PHE A 114 16.13 0.45 -0.61
CA PHE A 114 15.00 1.10 0.03
C PHE A 114 14.29 0.09 0.92
N MET A 115 14.17 0.43 2.20
CA MET A 115 13.45 -0.35 3.20
C MET A 115 12.20 0.42 3.58
N PHE A 116 11.07 -0.02 3.04
CA PHE A 116 9.77 0.54 3.36
C PHE A 116 9.18 -0.16 4.59
N SER A 117 8.65 0.64 5.50
CA SER A 117 7.83 0.17 6.62
C SER A 117 6.63 1.10 6.82
N THR A 118 5.55 0.57 7.39
CA THR A 118 4.38 1.39 7.73
C THR A 118 4.60 2.07 9.08
N VAL A 119 4.39 3.38 9.17
CA VAL A 119 4.52 4.15 10.43
C VAL A 119 3.34 3.88 11.35
N LYS A 120 2.16 3.72 10.74
CA LYS A 120 0.91 3.31 11.39
C LYS A 120 0.15 2.37 10.47
N ALA A 121 -0.79 1.62 11.02
CA ALA A 121 -1.68 0.77 10.24
C ALA A 121 -2.35 1.56 9.10
N PRO A 122 -2.28 1.08 7.84
CA PRO A 122 -3.05 1.65 6.75
C PRO A 122 -4.56 1.63 7.07
N ALA A 123 -5.30 2.59 6.52
CA ALA A 123 -6.73 2.71 6.77
C ALA A 123 -7.53 2.65 5.47
N ILE A 124 -8.62 1.89 5.49
CA ILE A 124 -9.64 1.88 4.46
C ILE A 124 -10.91 2.48 5.03
N VAL A 125 -11.47 3.48 4.34
CA VAL A 125 -12.71 4.15 4.74
C VAL A 125 -13.72 3.96 3.63
N VAL A 126 -14.85 3.34 3.93
CA VAL A 126 -15.94 3.12 2.98
C VAL A 126 -17.05 4.13 3.25
N ARG A 127 -17.37 4.94 2.24
CA ARG A 127 -18.48 5.90 2.27
C ARG A 127 -19.36 5.74 1.03
N PRO A 128 -20.59 6.28 1.05
CA PRO A 128 -21.40 6.42 -0.15
C PRO A 128 -20.59 7.06 -1.30
N PRO A 129 -20.85 6.69 -2.56
CA PRO A 129 -20.11 7.23 -3.71
C PRO A 129 -20.07 8.76 -3.76
N GLU A 130 -21.18 9.41 -3.37
CA GLU A 130 -21.33 10.87 -3.28
C GLU A 130 -20.37 11.53 -2.27
N LEU A 131 -19.95 10.77 -1.24
CA LEU A 131 -19.05 11.22 -0.17
C LEU A 131 -17.60 10.71 -0.38
N GLY A 132 -17.27 10.25 -1.58
CA GLY A 132 -15.91 9.85 -1.96
C GLY A 132 -15.66 8.34 -2.00
N GLY A 133 -16.70 7.50 -1.87
CA GLY A 133 -16.58 6.06 -2.10
C GLY A 133 -15.62 5.35 -1.13
N ILE A 134 -14.82 4.42 -1.67
CA ILE A 134 -13.79 3.69 -0.90
C ILE A 134 -12.47 4.45 -1.01
N ARG A 135 -11.91 4.83 0.14
CA ARG A 135 -10.62 5.51 0.24
C ARG A 135 -9.61 4.67 1.02
N PHE A 136 -8.37 4.69 0.57
CA PHE A 136 -7.22 4.05 1.18
C PHE A 136 -6.19 5.12 1.55
N GLN A 137 -5.69 5.04 2.78
CA GLN A 137 -4.67 5.95 3.30
C GLN A 137 -3.52 5.16 3.90
N LEU A 138 -2.29 5.54 3.55
CA LEU A 138 -1.08 4.90 4.04
C LEU A 138 -0.03 5.97 4.38
N MET A 139 0.63 5.77 5.51
CA MET A 139 1.81 6.52 5.90
C MET A 139 2.94 5.53 6.21
N GLY A 140 4.07 5.70 5.54
CA GLY A 140 5.23 4.84 5.70
C GLY A 140 6.53 5.62 5.81
N LEU A 141 7.56 4.93 6.27
CA LEU A 141 8.94 5.38 6.33
C LEU A 141 9.73 4.54 5.32
N ILE A 142 10.52 5.22 4.50
CA ILE A 142 11.48 4.60 3.59
C ILE A 142 12.87 4.97 4.10
N GLU A 143 13.58 3.97 4.60
CA GLU A 143 14.99 4.09 4.93
C GLU A 143 15.83 3.73 3.70
N VAL A 144 16.86 4.53 3.45
CA VAL A 144 17.76 4.40 2.32
C VAL A 144 19.12 3.98 2.82
N SER A 145 19.63 2.89 2.28
CA SER A 145 20.97 2.38 2.55
C SER A 145 21.81 2.35 1.29
N SER A 146 23.09 2.69 1.42
CA SER A 146 24.09 2.36 0.39
C SER A 146 24.64 0.96 0.64
N ILE A 147 24.77 0.19 -0.43
CA ILE A 147 25.37 -1.14 -0.42
C ILE A 147 26.72 -1.04 -1.10
N ASP A 148 27.74 -1.51 -0.41
CA ASP A 148 29.08 -1.63 -0.93
C ASP A 148 29.80 -2.92 -0.51
N ASN A 149 31.08 -3.03 -0.85
CA ASN A 149 31.90 -4.20 -0.53
C ASN A 149 32.09 -4.38 0.99
N ASN A 150 31.91 -3.33 1.78
CA ASN A 150 32.08 -3.33 3.24
C ASN A 150 30.75 -3.60 3.97
N GLY A 151 29.63 -3.63 3.25
CA GLY A 151 28.32 -3.98 3.76
C GLY A 151 27.25 -2.95 3.41
N GLU A 152 26.19 -2.94 4.21
CA GLU A 152 25.09 -2.01 4.05
C GLU A 152 25.20 -0.90 5.10
N THR A 153 25.16 0.36 4.65
CA THR A 153 25.22 1.53 5.53
C THR A 153 23.99 2.42 5.32
N PRO A 154 23.25 2.77 6.39
CA PRO A 154 22.11 3.67 6.28
C PRO A 154 22.60 5.08 5.97
N ILE A 155 22.04 5.70 4.94
CA ILE A 155 22.46 7.02 4.45
C ILE A 155 21.36 8.07 4.57
N GLY A 156 20.09 7.69 4.64
CA GLY A 156 19.02 8.66 4.82
C GLY A 156 17.66 8.03 5.00
N ALA A 157 16.66 8.87 5.23
CA ALA A 157 15.27 8.43 5.32
C ALA A 157 14.32 9.49 4.74
N MET A 158 13.16 9.01 4.29
CA MET A 158 12.04 9.83 3.83
C MET A 158 10.72 9.18 4.28
N GLU A 159 9.68 9.98 4.46
CA GLU A 159 8.32 9.45 4.63
C GLU A 159 7.58 9.42 3.32
N ILE A 160 6.65 8.48 3.19
CA ILE A 160 5.72 8.39 2.06
C ILE A 160 4.29 8.43 2.57
N HIS A 161 3.51 9.37 2.05
CA HIS A 161 2.10 9.56 2.37
C HIS A 161 1.30 9.30 1.09
N ILE A 162 0.38 8.33 1.15
CA ILE A 162 -0.43 7.89 0.03
C ILE A 162 -1.91 8.06 0.37
N ASP A 163 -2.63 8.75 -0.51
CA ASP A 163 -4.08 8.75 -0.56
C ASP A 163 -4.55 8.18 -1.89
N ALA A 164 -5.46 7.21 -1.86
CA ALA A 164 -5.98 6.56 -3.04
C ALA A 164 -7.49 6.30 -2.93
N SER A 165 -8.18 6.31 -4.07
CA SER A 165 -9.55 5.81 -4.17
C SER A 165 -9.58 4.42 -4.78
N MET A 166 -10.55 3.61 -4.36
CA MET A 166 -10.70 2.23 -4.81
C MET A 166 -12.09 2.00 -5.41
N LYS A 167 -12.14 1.21 -6.47
CA LYS A 167 -13.37 0.65 -7.02
C LYS A 167 -13.26 -0.86 -6.94
N MET A 168 -14.23 -1.49 -6.29
CA MET A 168 -14.30 -2.95 -6.17
C MET A 168 -15.42 -3.46 -7.07
N LYS A 169 -15.15 -4.56 -7.78
CA LYS A 169 -16.13 -5.29 -8.57
C LYS A 169 -16.08 -6.76 -8.17
N MET A 170 -17.19 -7.24 -7.64
CA MET A 170 -17.34 -8.66 -7.36
C MET A 170 -17.75 -9.41 -8.63
N THR A 171 -17.10 -10.53 -8.89
CA THR A 171 -17.49 -11.51 -9.92
C THR A 171 -17.74 -12.85 -9.22
N PRO A 172 -18.42 -13.82 -9.85
CA PRO A 172 -18.71 -15.12 -9.21
C PRO A 172 -17.47 -15.89 -8.75
N ARG A 173 -16.28 -15.60 -9.30
CA ARG A 173 -15.03 -16.30 -9.00
C ARG A 173 -14.02 -15.49 -8.19
N ALA A 174 -14.11 -14.16 -8.21
CA ALA A 174 -13.10 -13.29 -7.62
C ALA A 174 -13.65 -11.89 -7.33
N VAL A 175 -13.09 -11.26 -6.31
CA VAL A 175 -13.24 -9.82 -6.07
C VAL A 175 -12.11 -9.11 -6.81
N ARG A 176 -12.45 -8.23 -7.74
CA ARG A 176 -11.46 -7.45 -8.49
C ARG A 176 -11.44 -6.03 -7.98
N GLY A 177 -10.26 -5.55 -7.57
CA GLY A 177 -10.04 -4.17 -7.18
C GLY A 177 -9.43 -3.36 -8.32
N ARG A 178 -9.77 -2.06 -8.38
CA ARG A 178 -9.02 -1.05 -9.13
C ARG A 178 -8.74 0.13 -8.21
N VAL A 179 -7.48 0.45 -8.04
CA VAL A 179 -6.97 1.59 -7.27
C VAL A 179 -6.66 2.74 -8.21
N ASN A 180 -7.00 3.95 -7.76
CA ASN A 180 -6.58 5.20 -8.34
C ASN A 180 -5.79 5.98 -7.28
N LEU A 181 -4.50 6.15 -7.48
CA LEU A 181 -3.65 6.93 -6.58
C LEU A 181 -3.95 8.42 -6.79
N GLU A 182 -4.53 9.06 -5.77
CA GLU A 182 -4.91 10.47 -5.82
C GLU A 182 -3.67 11.33 -5.57
N THR A 183 -2.95 11.04 -4.48
CA THR A 183 -1.72 11.75 -4.12
C THR A 183 -0.66 10.81 -3.57
N ILE A 184 0.59 11.06 -3.96
CA ILE A 184 1.79 10.52 -3.33
C ILE A 184 2.61 11.73 -2.90
N ARG A 185 2.98 11.79 -1.62
CA ARG A 185 3.89 12.82 -1.11
C ARG A 185 5.06 12.12 -0.44
N LEU A 186 6.26 12.51 -0.84
CA LEU A 186 7.49 12.08 -0.22
C LEU A 186 7.99 13.25 0.65
N ILE A 187 8.33 13.00 1.90
CA ILE A 187 8.79 14.05 2.84
C ILE A 187 10.16 13.66 3.34
N THR A 188 11.18 14.48 3.07
CA THR A 188 12.54 14.17 3.52
C THR A 188 12.65 14.17 5.05
N ARG A 189 13.38 13.19 5.59
CA ARG A 189 13.91 13.22 6.96
C ARG A 189 15.41 13.53 6.98
N THR A 190 16.07 13.51 5.82
CA THR A 190 17.53 13.71 5.66
C THR A 190 17.79 14.66 4.49
N PRO A 191 17.55 15.98 4.65
CA PRO A 191 17.57 16.95 3.56
C PRO A 191 18.93 17.12 2.88
N GLN A 192 20.02 16.75 3.56
CA GLN A 192 21.38 16.81 3.01
C GLN A 192 21.66 15.75 1.94
N ILE A 193 20.88 14.66 1.91
CA ILE A 193 21.11 13.50 1.03
C ILE A 193 19.89 13.25 0.14
N LEU A 194 18.69 13.50 0.66
CA LEU A 194 17.42 13.38 -0.05
C LEU A 194 16.75 14.76 -0.04
N VAL A 195 16.92 15.50 -1.13
CA VAL A 195 16.39 16.86 -1.25
C VAL A 195 14.89 16.82 -1.54
N GLN A 196 14.12 17.73 -0.95
CA GLN A 196 12.66 17.73 -1.07
C GLN A 196 12.18 17.93 -2.52
N GLU A 197 12.86 18.78 -3.30
CA GLU A 197 12.54 19.01 -4.72
C GLU A 197 12.67 17.73 -5.55
N GLU A 198 13.77 16.98 -5.37
CA GLU A 198 13.99 15.69 -6.03
C GLU A 198 12.93 14.65 -5.64
N LEU A 199 12.50 14.66 -4.37
CA LEU A 199 11.44 13.80 -3.87
C LEU A 199 10.07 14.15 -4.46
N ASP A 200 9.78 15.42 -4.65
CA ASP A 200 8.53 15.89 -5.27
C ASP A 200 8.45 15.44 -6.75
N ASP A 201 9.56 15.56 -7.48
CA ASP A 201 9.69 15.09 -8.87
C ASP A 201 9.57 13.56 -8.97
N ALA A 202 10.27 12.83 -8.10
CA ALA A 202 10.18 11.38 -8.03
C ALA A 202 8.77 10.91 -7.68
N GLY A 203 8.06 11.61 -6.79
CA GLY A 203 6.66 11.35 -6.46
C GLY A 203 5.73 11.49 -7.66
N PHE A 204 5.95 12.50 -8.50
CA PHE A 204 5.18 12.69 -9.73
C PHE A 204 5.43 11.60 -10.77
N LEU A 205 6.71 11.26 -11.02
CA LEU A 205 7.10 10.26 -12.01
C LEU A 205 6.67 8.83 -11.61
N SER A 206 6.75 8.53 -10.32
CA SER A 206 6.47 7.19 -9.79
C SER A 206 4.97 6.86 -9.73
N ARG A 207 4.08 7.86 -9.71
CA ARG A 207 2.63 7.65 -9.49
C ARG A 207 1.99 6.70 -10.48
N GLU A 208 2.22 6.87 -11.78
CA GLU A 208 1.63 6.01 -12.81
C GLU A 208 2.19 4.58 -12.77
N ILE A 209 3.49 4.45 -12.48
CA ILE A 209 4.17 3.15 -12.39
C ILE A 209 3.62 2.36 -11.20
N LEU A 210 3.59 2.98 -10.02
CA LEU A 210 3.05 2.38 -8.79
C LEU A 210 1.57 2.04 -8.95
N GLN A 211 0.79 2.93 -9.57
CA GLN A 211 -0.63 2.67 -9.85
C GLN A 211 -0.83 1.45 -10.74
N ARG A 212 -0.04 1.31 -11.81
CA ARG A 212 -0.13 0.13 -12.69
C ARG A 212 0.22 -1.15 -11.94
N MET A 213 1.32 -1.13 -11.18
CA MET A 213 1.79 -2.27 -10.40
C MET A 213 0.74 -2.75 -9.39
N VAL A 214 0.20 -1.84 -8.57
CA VAL A 214 -0.82 -2.17 -7.57
C VAL A 214 -2.08 -2.71 -8.25
N ASN A 215 -2.50 -2.11 -9.37
CA ASN A 215 -3.66 -2.59 -10.11
C ASN A 215 -3.45 -3.98 -10.73
N ASP A 216 -2.22 -4.32 -11.13
CA ASP A 216 -1.93 -5.64 -11.68
C ASP A 216 -1.96 -6.73 -10.60
N ILE A 217 -1.54 -6.41 -9.37
CA ILE A 217 -1.72 -7.29 -8.20
C ILE A 217 -3.22 -7.46 -7.90
N LEU A 218 -3.98 -6.36 -7.79
CA LEU A 218 -5.40 -6.40 -7.44
C LEU A 218 -6.31 -7.03 -8.50
N LYS A 219 -5.83 -7.19 -9.74
CA LYS A 219 -6.55 -7.94 -10.78
C LYS A 219 -6.49 -9.45 -10.57
N GLN A 220 -5.48 -9.95 -9.85
CA GLN A 220 -5.30 -11.39 -9.62
C GLN A 220 -6.31 -11.95 -8.61
N GLY A 221 -6.91 -11.08 -7.78
CA GLY A 221 -7.90 -11.43 -6.78
C GLY A 221 -7.30 -11.58 -5.40
#